data_AF-A0A947WMB1-F1
#
_entry.id   AF-A0A947WMB1-F1
#
_cell.length_a   1.000
_cell.length_b   1.000
_cell.length_c   1.000
_cell.angle_alpha   90.00
_cell.angle_beta   90.00
_cell.angle_gamma   90.00
#
_symmetry.space_group_name_H-M   'P 1'
#
loop_
_entity.id
_entity.type
_entity.pdbx_description
1 polymer ?
#
loop_
_entity_poly.entity_id
_entity_poly.type
_entity_poly.pdbx_seq_one_letter_code
_entity_poly.pdbx_strand_id
1 'polypeptide(L)' 'MIAGKIIVILIMVLYAVFAFILTKRVKLMNANLTTPQSKLFERIARIHMVLSIFVIILATINL' A
#
# COMPACT_ATOMS: atom_id res chain seq x y z
N MET A 1 -13.52 -10.05 -21.25
CA MET A 1 -12.11 -9.65 -21.50
C MET A 1 -11.23 -10.08 -20.33
N ILE A 2 -10.70 -11.31 -20.36
CA ILE A 2 -9.82 -11.85 -19.30
C ILE A 2 -8.50 -11.08 -19.23
N ALA A 3 -7.93 -10.72 -20.39
CA ALA A 3 -6.70 -9.94 -20.49
C ALA A 3 -6.76 -8.60 -19.72
N GLY A 4 -7.89 -7.89 -19.78
CA GLY A 4 -8.06 -6.61 -19.06
C GLY A 4 -7.98 -6.78 -17.54
N LYS A 5 -8.60 -7.84 -17.00
CA LYS A 5 -8.55 -8.13 -15.57
C LYS A 5 -7.12 -8.47 -15.11
N ILE A 6 -6.36 -9.22 -15.91
CA ILE A 6 -4.95 -9.56 -15.63
C ILE A 6 -4.10 -8.28 -15.57
N ILE A 7 -4.27 -7.35 -16.52
CA ILE A 7 -3.53 -6.08 -16.54
C ILE A 7 -3.84 -5.26 -15.28
N VAL A 8 -5.11 -5.20 -14.86
CA VAL A 8 -5.50 -4.49 -13.64
C VAL A 8 -4.81 -5.08 -12.41
N ILE A 9 -4.80 -6.40 -12.26
CA ILE A 9 -4.11 -7.07 -11.14
C ILE A 9 -2.62 -6.75 -11.15
N LEU A 10 -1.98 -6.77 -12.32
CA LEU A 10 -0.55 -6.42 -12.44
C LEU A 10 -0.26 -4.99 -11.95
N ILE A 11 -1.08 -4.02 -12.35
CA ILE A 11 -0.95 -2.63 -11.90
C ILE A 11 -1.12 -2.54 -10.38
N MET A 12 -2.08 -3.27 -9.80
CA MET A 12 -2.32 -3.28 -8.36
C MET A 12 -1.14 -3.88 -7.59
N VAL A 13 -0.52 -4.94 -8.10
CA VAL A 13 0.71 -5.53 -7.52
C VAL A 13 1.84 -4.51 -7.50
N LEU A 14 2.07 -3.78 -8.61
CA LEU A 14 3.06 -2.70 -8.66
C LEU A 14 2.74 -1.59 -7.65
N TYR A 15 1.46 -1.24 -7.50
CA TYR A 15 1.01 -0.27 -6.51
C TYR A 15 1.26 -0.73 -5.06
N ALA A 16 1.06 -2.01 -4.75
CA ALA A 16 1.35 -2.53 -3.41
C ALA A 16 2.84 -2.42 -3.05
N VAL A 17 3.74 -2.58 -4.03
CA VAL A 17 5.19 -2.31 -3.84
C VAL A 17 5.41 -0.84 -3.46
N PHE A 18 4.74 0.09 -4.14
CA PHE A 18 4.77 1.50 -3.78
C PHE A 18 4.25 1.76 -2.35
N ALA A 19 3.11 1.17 -1.97
CA ALA A 19 2.55 1.30 -0.62
C ALA A 19 3.50 0.78 0.47
N PHE A 20 4.23 -0.31 0.19
CA PHE A 20 5.28 -0.81 1.08
C PHE A 20 6.45 0.17 1.21
N ILE A 21 6.95 0.70 0.10
CA ILE A 21 8.04 1.70 0.09
C ILE A 21 7.62 2.96 0.86
N LEU A 22 6.39 3.44 0.64
CA LEU A 22 5.83 4.58 1.36
C LEU A 22 5.85 4.36 2.87
N THR A 23 5.42 3.17 3.32
CA THR A 23 5.44 2.80 4.75
C THR A 23 6.84 2.87 5.34
N LYS A 24 7.86 2.40 4.60
CA LYS A 24 9.27 2.51 5.03
C LYS A 24 9.74 3.96 5.09
N ARG A 25 9.35 4.79 4.12
CA ARG A 25 9.68 6.22 4.10
C ARG A 25 9.04 6.99 5.24
N VAL A 26 7.78 6.70 5.58
CA VAL A 26 7.12 7.30 6.75
C VAL A 26 7.85 6.95 8.05
N LYS A 27 8.30 5.70 8.19
CA LYS A 27 9.11 5.28 9.35
C LYS A 27 10.45 6.03 9.42
N LEU A 28 11.14 6.18 8.29
CA LEU A 28 12.39 6.95 8.21
C LEU A 28 12.15 8.44 8.51
N MET A 29 11.07 9.02 8.00
CA MET A 29 10.68 10.39 8.27
C MET A 29 10.44 10.62 9.76
N ASN A 30 9.67 9.74 10.41
CA ASN A 30 9.39 9.83 11.85
C ASN A 30 10.63 9.65 12.73
N ALA A 31 11.65 8.93 12.24
CA ALA A 31 12.93 8.78 12.94
C ALA A 31 13.79 10.06 12.89
N ASN A 32 13.69 10.83 11.80
CA ASN A 32 14.50 12.04 11.58
C ASN A 32 13.78 13.35 11.94
N LEU A 33 12.44 13.37 11.89
CA LEU A 33 11.61 14.55 12.12
C LEU A 33 10.61 14.29 13.26
N THR A 34 10.82 14.97 14.39
CA THR A 34 9.90 14.94 15.52
C THR A 34 8.65 15.74 15.18
N THR A 35 7.59 15.05 14.75
CA THR A 35 6.28 15.66 14.49
C THR A 35 5.24 15.14 15.48
N PRO A 36 4.30 15.99 15.95
CA PRO A 36 3.19 15.56 16.82
C PRO A 36 2.33 14.45 16.19
N GLN A 37 2.31 14.38 14.85
CA GLN A 37 1.49 13.48 14.06
C GLN A 37 2.22 12.19 13.62
N SER A 38 3.46 11.97 14.08
CA SER A 38 4.27 10.78 13.72
C SER A 38 3.51 9.46 13.83
N LYS A 39 2.86 9.22 14.97
CA LYS A 39 2.04 8.02 15.22
C LYS A 39 0.85 7.90 14.27
N LEU A 40 0.24 9.02 13.89
CA LEU A 40 -0.89 9.05 12.95
C LEU A 40 -0.42 8.66 11.55
N PHE A 41 0.67 9.26 11.05
CA PHE A 41 1.23 8.93 9.74
C PHE A 41 1.62 7.46 9.65
N GLU A 42 2.24 6.91 10.70
CA GLU A 42 2.58 5.49 10.76
C GLU A 42 1.35 4.57 10.71
N ARG A 43 0.29 4.92 11.44
CA ARG A 43 -0.97 4.15 11.43
C ARG A 43 -1.60 4.17 10.05
N ILE A 44 -1.72 5.35 9.44
CA ILE A 44 -2.30 5.53 8.10
C ILE A 44 -1.49 4.74 7.07
N ALA A 45 -0.16 4.83 7.09
CA ALA A 45 0.70 4.10 6.16
C ALA A 45 0.55 2.58 6.29
N ARG A 46 0.51 2.05 7.53
CA ARG A 46 0.26 0.62 7.78
C ARG A 46 -1.11 0.18 7.30
N ILE A 47 -2.17 0.95 7.60
CA ILE A 47 -3.54 0.66 7.13
C ILE A 47 -3.59 0.67 5.60
N HIS A 48 -2.98 1.67 4.97
CA HIS A 48 -2.92 1.79 3.52
C HIS A 48 -2.22 0.59 2.85
N MET A 49 -1.10 0.14 3.41
CA MET A 49 -0.40 -1.07 2.94
C MET A 49 -1.29 -2.31 3.07
N VAL A 50 -1.93 -2.52 4.22
CA VAL A 50 -2.81 -3.68 4.45
C VAL A 50 -4.01 -3.67 3.50
N LEU A 51 -4.64 -2.51 3.32
CA LEU A 51 -5.75 -2.35 2.37
C LEU A 51 -5.30 -2.64 0.93
N SER A 52 -4.12 -2.17 0.53
CA SER A 52 -3.59 -2.44 -0.82
C SER A 52 -3.46 -3.95 -1.08
N ILE A 53 -2.96 -4.72 -0.11
CA ILE A 53 -2.87 -6.19 -0.22
C ILE A 53 -4.27 -6.81 -0.24
N PHE A 54 -5.15 -6.37 0.65
CA PHE A 54 -6.52 -6.89 0.74
C PHE A 54 -7.30 -6.71 -0.57
N VAL A 55 -7.20 -5.53 -1.20
CA VAL A 55 -7.87 -5.26 -2.47
C VAL A 55 -7.30 -6.13 -3.60
N ILE A 56 -5.99 -6.42 -3.61
CA ILE A 56 -5.40 -7.38 -4.57
C ILE A 56 -5.97 -8.78 -4.38
N ILE A 57 -6.11 -9.24 -3.13
CA ILE A 57 -6.70 -10.55 -2.82
C ILE A 57 -8.14 -10.61 -3.35
N LEU A 58 -8.95 -9.58 -3.05
CA LEU A 58 -10.33 -9.49 -3.56
C LEU A 58 -10.39 -9.45 -5.09
N ALA A 59 -9.51 -8.69 -5.74
CA ALA A 59 -9.44 -8.63 -7.20
C ALA A 59 -9.05 -9.97 -7.82
N THR A 60 -8.18 -10.73 -7.16
CA THR A 60 -7.73 -12.06 -7.60
C THR A 60 -8.83 -13.12 -7.43
N ILE A 61 -9.62 -13.06 -6.35
CA ILE A 61 -10.75 -13.98 -6.14
C ILE A 61 -11.88 -13.72 -7.16
N ASN A 62 -12.08 -12.46 -7.56
CA ASN A 62 -13.10 -12.05 -8.54
C ASN A 62 -12.60 -12.05 -10.01
N LEU A 63 -11.38 -12.54 -10.24
CA LEU A 63 -10.78 -12.66 -11.56
C LEU A 63 -11.51 -13.70 -12.41
#